data_AF-A0A3D5CBS5-F1
#
_entry.id   AF-A0A3D5CBS5-F1
#
_cell.length_a   1.000
_cell.length_b   1.000
_cell.length_c   1.000
_cell.angle_alpha   90.00
_cell.angle_beta   90.00
_cell.angle_gamma   90.00
#
_symmetry.space_group_name_H-M   'P 1'
#
loop_
_entity.id
_entity.type
_entity.pdbx_description
1 polymer ?
#
loop_
_entity_poly.entity_id
_entity_poly.type
_entity_poly.pdbx_seq_one_letter_code
_entity_poly.pdbx_strand_id
1 'polypeptide(L)'
;AGRIGVFDRSHYEDVLIGRVRELADADEIERRYGAINEFERQVAASGTRIIKVMLHISYAEQKARLMERLDRPEKHWKFTPSDVDERMRWPHYMAAYQTVFERTSTEHAPWYVVPANRKWYARLAIQHLLLEALESIDPQWPTASYDVALERERLAAT
;
A
#
# COMPACT_ATOMS: atom_id res chain seq x y z
N ALA A 1 11.49 -0.93 -15.40
CA ALA A 1 10.26 -1.59 -15.86
C ALA A 1 10.27 -3.06 -15.43
N GLY A 2 9.11 -3.73 -15.40
CA GLY A 2 8.99 -5.17 -15.07
C GLY A 2 9.20 -5.53 -13.59
N ARG A 3 8.97 -4.60 -12.66
CA ARG A 3 9.12 -4.80 -11.21
C ARG A 3 7.82 -4.50 -10.49
N ILE A 4 7.57 -5.21 -9.41
CA ILE A 4 6.53 -4.88 -8.43
C ILE A 4 7.21 -4.18 -7.25
N GLY A 5 6.83 -2.94 -6.97
CA GLY A 5 7.27 -2.19 -5.80
C GLY A 5 6.23 -2.32 -4.67
N VAL A 6 6.69 -2.52 -3.44
CA VAL A 6 5.82 -2.56 -2.26
C VAL A 6 6.29 -1.51 -1.27
N PHE A 7 5.37 -0.63 -0.90
CA PHE A 7 5.58 0.40 0.10
C PHE A 7 4.85 -0.04 1.38
N ASP A 8 5.60 -0.41 2.42
CA ASP A 8 5.09 -0.63 3.78
C ASP A 8 5.13 0.71 4.53
N ARG A 9 3.96 1.33 4.68
CA ARG A 9 3.76 2.80 4.74
C ARG A 9 4.14 3.46 3.41
N SER A 10 4.06 4.78 3.31
CA SER A 10 4.32 5.51 2.06
C SER A 10 4.44 7.02 2.31
N HIS A 11 4.51 7.81 1.24
CA HIS A 11 4.39 9.28 1.28
C HIS A 11 3.11 9.80 1.95
N TYR A 12 2.10 8.95 2.18
CA TYR A 12 0.90 9.35 2.92
C TYR A 12 1.14 9.62 4.41
N GLU A 13 2.24 9.16 5.01
CA GLU A 13 2.58 9.48 6.41
C GLU A 13 2.69 11.00 6.62
N ASP A 14 3.16 11.73 5.61
CA ASP A 14 3.30 13.19 5.61
C ASP A 14 1.98 13.95 5.73
N VAL A 15 0.83 13.31 5.45
CA VAL A 15 -0.52 13.88 5.59
C VAL A 15 -1.40 13.10 6.57
N LEU A 16 -0.89 11.99 7.13
CA LEU A 16 -1.53 11.21 8.19
C LEU A 16 -0.99 11.61 9.56
N ILE A 17 0.15 11.04 9.97
CA ILE A 17 0.78 11.43 11.24
C ILE A 17 1.22 12.89 11.20
N GLY A 18 1.65 13.40 10.04
CA GLY A 18 1.96 14.81 9.84
C GLY A 18 0.80 15.73 10.23
N ARG A 19 -0.44 15.36 9.88
CA ARG A 19 -1.65 16.09 10.26
C ARG A 19 -2.02 15.89 11.73
N VAL A 20 -2.02 14.65 12.22
CA VAL A 20 -2.49 14.31 13.59
C VAL A 20 -1.54 14.83 14.68
N ARG A 21 -0.25 14.93 14.37
CA ARG A 21 0.80 15.43 15.27
C ARG A 21 1.23 16.86 14.96
N GLU A 22 0.59 17.52 13.98
CA GLU A 22 0.90 18.89 13.57
C GLU A 22 2.39 19.08 13.25
N LEU A 23 2.98 18.12 12.53
CA LEU A 23 4.41 18.13 12.17
C LEU A 23 4.75 19.15 11.07
N ALA A 24 3.71 19.72 10.44
CA ALA A 24 3.77 20.83 9.52
C ALA A 24 2.51 21.69 9.73
N ASP A 25 2.55 22.95 9.28
CA ASP A 25 1.38 23.81 9.31
C ASP A 25 0.25 23.27 8.38
N ALA A 26 -0.97 23.73 8.64
CA ALA A 26 -2.15 23.24 7.93
C ALA A 26 -2.10 23.53 6.41
N ASP A 27 -1.48 24.64 6.02
CA ASP A 27 -1.35 25.06 4.62
C ASP A 27 -0.39 24.12 3.86
N GLU A 28 0.73 23.73 4.48
CA GLU A 28 1.67 22.76 3.95
C GLU A 28 1.04 21.36 3.85
N ILE A 29 0.29 20.93 4.87
CA ILE A 29 -0.46 19.66 4.81
C ILE A 29 -1.47 19.68 3.66
N GLU A 30 -2.21 20.77 3.47
CA GLU A 30 -3.17 20.90 2.38
C GLU A 30 -2.47 20.89 1.00
N ARG A 31 -1.35 21.61 0.86
CA ARG A 31 -0.52 21.61 -0.35
C ARG A 31 -0.02 20.22 -0.72
N ARG A 32 0.35 19.39 0.28
CA ARG A 32 0.86 18.03 0.07
C ARG A 32 -0.14 17.13 -0.65
N TYR A 33 -1.45 17.27 -0.44
CA TYR A 33 -2.43 16.47 -1.20
C TYR A 33 -2.34 16.72 -2.70
N GLY A 34 -2.17 17.97 -3.12
CA GLY A 34 -1.95 18.32 -4.53
C GLY A 34 -0.64 17.74 -5.07
N ALA A 35 0.44 17.82 -4.29
CA ALA A 35 1.73 17.24 -4.67
C ALA A 35 1.68 15.71 -4.80
N ILE A 36 0.96 15.02 -3.92
CA ILE A 36 0.75 13.57 -3.97
C ILE A 36 0.01 13.18 -5.26
N ASN A 37 -1.09 13.87 -5.57
CA ASN A 37 -1.86 13.60 -6.79
C ASN A 37 -1.02 13.85 -8.05
N GLU A 38 -0.22 14.92 -8.07
CA GLU A 38 0.69 15.22 -9.17
C GLU A 38 1.72 14.10 -9.35
N PHE A 39 2.36 13.68 -8.27
CA PHE A 39 3.33 12.59 -8.27
C PHE A 39 2.71 11.29 -8.79
N GLU A 40 1.55 10.89 -8.24
CA GLU A 40 0.88 9.65 -8.64
C GLU A 40 0.40 9.71 -10.09
N ARG A 41 -0.03 10.87 -10.58
CA ARG A 41 -0.38 11.07 -11.99
C ARG A 41 0.83 10.87 -12.90
N GLN A 42 1.99 11.43 -12.54
CA GLN A 42 3.21 11.26 -13.33
C GLN A 42 3.68 9.81 -13.34
N VAL A 43 3.63 9.12 -12.19
CA VAL A 43 3.98 7.70 -12.07
C VAL A 43 3.03 6.81 -12.87
N ALA A 44 1.72 7.10 -12.84
CA ALA A 44 0.74 6.40 -13.66
C ALA A 44 0.96 6.64 -15.17
N ALA A 45 1.23 7.89 -15.57
CA ALA A 45 1.52 8.25 -16.95
C ALA A 45 2.80 7.59 -17.48
N SER A 46 3.75 7.23 -16.61
CA SER A 46 4.96 6.48 -16.99
C SER A 46 4.72 4.97 -17.15
N GLY A 47 3.47 4.50 -17.06
CA GLY A 47 3.08 3.09 -17.21
C GLY A 47 3.08 2.28 -15.91
N THR A 48 3.13 2.92 -14.74
CA THR A 48 3.05 2.20 -13.45
C THR A 48 1.60 2.11 -12.99
N ARG A 49 1.07 0.89 -12.78
CA ARG A 49 -0.23 0.72 -12.11
C ARG A 49 -0.06 0.93 -10.61
N ILE A 50 -0.81 1.87 -10.04
CA ILE A 50 -0.79 2.17 -8.60
C ILE A 50 -1.99 1.50 -7.93
N ILE A 51 -1.74 0.75 -6.86
CA ILE A 51 -2.79 0.13 -6.02
C ILE A 51 -2.57 0.61 -4.59
N LYS A 52 -3.48 1.44 -4.07
CA LYS A 52 -3.38 1.97 -2.70
C LYS A 52 -4.36 1.22 -1.81
N VAL A 53 -3.86 0.63 -0.73
CA VAL A 53 -4.68 -0.18 0.18
C VAL A 53 -4.57 0.36 1.61
N MET A 54 -5.70 0.70 2.20
CA MET A 54 -5.80 0.96 3.64
C MET A 54 -6.38 -0.27 4.33
N LEU A 55 -5.60 -0.86 5.24
CA LEU A 55 -6.02 -2.00 6.05
C LEU A 55 -6.82 -1.52 7.27
N HIS A 56 -8.15 -1.53 7.17
CA HIS A 56 -9.01 -1.00 8.20
C HIS A 56 -9.28 -2.02 9.30
N ILE A 57 -8.75 -1.78 10.51
CA ILE A 57 -9.14 -2.51 11.72
C ILE A 57 -10.06 -1.66 12.60
N SER A 58 -10.91 -2.31 13.39
CA SER A 58 -11.72 -1.59 14.37
C SER A 58 -10.87 -1.16 15.58
N TYR A 59 -11.36 -0.14 16.30
CA TYR A 59 -10.76 0.30 17.55
C TYR A 59 -10.65 -0.85 18.57
N ALA A 60 -11.63 -1.76 18.60
CA ALA A 60 -11.60 -2.93 19.49
C ALA A 60 -10.53 -3.96 19.07
N GLU A 61 -10.42 -4.26 17.77
CA GLU A 61 -9.43 -5.20 17.24
C GLU A 61 -8.00 -4.71 17.50
N GLN A 62 -7.74 -3.41 17.33
CA GLN A 62 -6.41 -2.85 17.61
C GLN A 62 -6.04 -3.06 19.10
N LYS A 63 -6.96 -2.84 20.05
CA LYS A 63 -6.72 -3.11 21.48
C LYS A 63 -6.35 -4.56 21.71
N ALA A 64 -7.15 -5.49 21.16
CA ALA A 64 -6.92 -6.92 21.34
C ALA A 64 -5.52 -7.32 20.83
N ARG A 65 -5.10 -6.79 19.66
CA ARG A 65 -3.77 -7.06 19.11
C ARG A 65 -2.63 -6.46 19.95
N LEU A 66 -2.80 -5.26 20.50
CA LEU A 66 -1.79 -4.64 21.36
C LEU A 66 -1.66 -5.39 22.70
N MET A 67 -2.78 -5.77 23.31
CA MET A 67 -2.78 -6.63 24.50
C MET A 67 -2.07 -7.96 24.22
N GLU A 68 -2.38 -8.62 23.09
CA GLU A 68 -1.72 -9.88 22.70
C GLU A 68 -0.20 -9.72 22.54
N ARG A 69 0.30 -8.54 22.17
CA ARG A 69 1.75 -8.28 22.09
C ARG A 69 2.38 -8.17 23.48
N LEU A 70 1.67 -7.61 24.46
CA LEU A 70 2.13 -7.49 25.85
C LEU A 70 2.09 -8.85 26.57
N ASP A 71 1.06 -9.66 26.30
CA ASP A 71 0.86 -10.97 26.92
C ASP A 71 1.86 -12.03 26.43
N ARG A 72 2.51 -11.81 25.29
CA ARG A 72 3.41 -12.78 24.62
C ARG A 72 4.86 -12.28 24.62
N PRO A 73 5.76 -12.88 25.43
CA PRO A 73 7.16 -12.45 25.53
C PRO A 73 7.90 -12.35 24.19
N GLU A 74 7.65 -13.28 23.27
CA GLU A 74 8.26 -13.31 21.94
C GLU A 74 7.77 -12.18 21.00
N LYS A 75 6.76 -11.42 21.43
CA LYS A 75 6.22 -10.26 20.70
C LYS A 75 6.55 -8.91 21.34
N HIS A 76 7.19 -8.87 22.51
CA HIS A 76 7.52 -7.62 23.20
C HIS A 76 8.29 -6.64 22.32
N TRP A 77 9.20 -7.15 21.48
CA TRP A 77 9.97 -6.33 20.54
C TRP A 77 9.12 -5.58 19.50
N LYS A 78 7.86 -6.00 19.26
CA LYS A 78 6.91 -5.38 18.32
C LYS A 78 6.00 -4.33 18.97
N PHE A 79 6.10 -4.12 20.28
CA PHE A 79 5.30 -3.16 21.00
C PHE A 79 6.15 -1.93 21.32
N THR A 80 5.60 -0.75 21.05
CA THR A 80 6.17 0.50 21.53
C THR A 80 5.13 1.25 22.36
N PRO A 81 5.51 1.94 23.46
CA PRO A 81 4.55 2.74 24.23
C PRO A 81 3.80 3.77 23.37
N SER A 82 4.45 4.29 22.31
CA SER A 82 3.83 5.18 21.33
C SER A 82 2.60 4.59 20.62
N ASP A 83 2.48 3.25 20.51
CA ASP A 83 1.27 2.60 19.98
C ASP A 83 0.03 2.98 20.79
N VAL A 84 0.18 3.18 22.11
CA VAL A 84 -0.89 3.63 23.01
C VAL A 84 -1.17 5.11 22.80
N ASP A 85 -0.13 5.93 22.65
CA ASP A 85 -0.27 7.37 22.39
C ASP A 85 -1.03 7.64 21.09
N GLU A 86 -0.70 6.93 20.02
CA GLU A 86 -1.42 7.05 18.76
C GLU A 86 -2.84 6.50 18.85
N ARG A 87 -3.05 5.42 19.62
CA ARG A 87 -4.38 4.88 19.87
C ARG A 87 -5.29 5.88 20.60
N MET A 88 -4.77 6.70 21.51
CA MET A 88 -5.55 7.75 22.18
C MET A 88 -6.06 8.81 21.19
N ARG A 89 -5.40 8.94 20.03
CA ARG A 89 -5.75 9.87 18.94
C ARG A 89 -6.55 9.21 17.82
N TRP A 90 -7.11 8.02 18.05
CA TRP A 90 -7.83 7.25 17.03
C TRP A 90 -8.84 8.06 16.20
N PRO A 91 -9.72 8.90 16.79
CA PRO A 91 -10.67 9.68 16.00
C PRO A 91 -9.98 10.65 15.03
N HIS A 92 -8.83 11.23 15.41
CA HIS A 92 -8.08 12.15 14.57
C HIS A 92 -7.43 11.41 13.40
N TYR A 93 -6.91 10.19 13.64
CA TYR A 93 -6.39 9.34 12.56
C TYR A 93 -7.49 8.93 11.58
N MET A 94 -8.67 8.56 12.06
CA MET A 94 -9.79 8.21 11.16
C MET A 94 -10.24 9.41 10.33
N ALA A 95 -10.31 10.60 10.93
CA ALA A 95 -10.59 11.84 10.20
C ALA A 95 -9.50 12.16 9.16
N ALA A 96 -8.22 11.97 9.50
CA ALA A 96 -7.12 12.17 8.56
C ALA A 96 -7.19 11.19 7.38
N TYR A 97 -7.46 9.90 7.63
CA TYR A 97 -7.67 8.91 6.56
C TYR A 97 -8.85 9.29 5.66
N GLN A 98 -9.98 9.73 6.24
CA GLN A 98 -11.12 10.18 5.46
C GLN A 98 -10.74 11.31 4.50
N THR A 99 -10.01 12.32 4.98
CA THR A 99 -9.49 13.40 4.13
C THR A 99 -8.53 12.88 3.06
N VAL A 100 -7.63 11.95 3.38
CA VAL A 100 -6.76 11.32 2.38
C VAL A 100 -7.58 10.70 1.25
N PHE A 101 -8.63 9.94 1.57
CA PHE A 101 -9.47 9.30 0.55
C PHE A 101 -10.18 10.32 -0.33
N GLU A 102 -10.82 11.32 0.29
CA GLU A 102 -11.54 12.40 -0.41
C GLU A 102 -10.64 13.20 -1.34
N ARG A 103 -9.38 13.42 -0.94
CA ARG A 103 -8.45 14.27 -1.68
C ARG A 103 -7.58 13.54 -2.69
N THR A 104 -7.36 12.23 -2.51
CA THR A 104 -6.34 11.50 -3.27
C THR A 104 -6.82 10.20 -3.92
N SER A 105 -8.07 9.78 -3.73
CA SER A 105 -8.61 8.65 -4.48
C SER A 105 -9.00 9.11 -5.89
N THR A 106 -8.12 8.88 -6.87
CA THR A 106 -8.32 9.26 -8.27
C THR A 106 -8.53 8.03 -9.15
N GLU A 107 -8.97 8.21 -10.39
CA GLU A 107 -9.18 7.11 -11.35
C GLU A 107 -7.88 6.34 -11.66
N HIS A 108 -6.75 7.04 -11.77
CA HIS A 108 -5.45 6.44 -12.08
C HIS A 108 -4.71 5.90 -10.85
N ALA A 109 -5.15 6.28 -9.64
CA ALA A 109 -4.61 5.80 -8.37
C ALA A 109 -5.74 5.71 -7.33
N PRO A 110 -6.62 4.69 -7.41
CA PRO A 110 -7.73 4.53 -6.49
C PRO A 110 -7.29 4.04 -5.11
N TRP A 111 -8.02 4.43 -4.07
CA TRP A 111 -7.90 3.86 -2.73
C TRP A 111 -8.87 2.69 -2.53
N TYR A 112 -8.37 1.60 -1.96
CA TYR A 112 -9.16 0.47 -1.49
C TYR A 112 -9.11 0.38 0.03
N VAL A 113 -10.27 0.50 0.69
CA VAL A 113 -10.39 0.30 2.13
C VAL A 113 -10.76 -1.15 2.38
N VAL A 114 -9.80 -1.93 2.88
CA VAL A 114 -9.94 -3.38 3.08
C VAL A 114 -10.19 -3.70 4.55
N PRO A 115 -11.33 -4.31 4.91
CA PRO A 115 -11.57 -4.81 6.26
C PRO A 115 -10.46 -5.78 6.72
N ALA A 116 -9.75 -5.42 7.78
CA ALA A 116 -8.52 -6.10 8.20
C ALA A 116 -8.59 -6.72 9.59
N ASN A 117 -9.78 -6.76 10.23
CA ASN A 117 -9.97 -7.47 11.49
C ASN A 117 -9.61 -8.96 11.33
N ARG A 118 -10.05 -9.58 10.23
CA ARG A 118 -9.68 -10.95 9.88
C ARG A 118 -8.47 -10.94 8.94
N LYS A 119 -7.31 -11.35 9.46
CA LYS A 119 -6.06 -11.37 8.69
C LYS A 119 -6.15 -12.18 7.39
N TRP A 120 -6.87 -13.30 7.39
CA TRP A 120 -7.02 -14.14 6.20
C TRP A 120 -7.77 -13.41 5.07
N TYR A 121 -8.80 -12.64 5.41
CA TYR A 121 -9.61 -11.92 4.44
C TYR A 121 -8.83 -10.76 3.83
N ALA A 122 -8.10 -9.98 4.65
CA ALA A 122 -7.25 -8.92 4.13
C ALA A 122 -6.18 -9.43 3.14
N ARG A 123 -5.59 -10.60 3.44
CA ARG A 123 -4.63 -11.26 2.53
C ARG A 123 -5.29 -11.65 1.20
N LEU A 124 -6.46 -12.27 1.26
CA LEU A 124 -7.23 -12.65 0.08
C LEU A 124 -7.60 -11.43 -0.77
N ALA A 125 -8.11 -10.37 -0.15
CA ALA A 125 -8.51 -9.15 -0.83
C ALA A 125 -7.32 -8.46 -1.53
N ILE A 126 -6.17 -8.33 -0.86
CA ILE A 126 -4.96 -7.75 -1.47
C ILE A 126 -4.47 -8.61 -2.64
N GLN A 127 -4.46 -9.94 -2.48
CA GLN A 127 -4.04 -10.85 -3.56
C GLN A 127 -4.96 -10.72 -4.78
N HIS A 128 -6.27 -10.57 -4.56
CA HIS A 128 -7.23 -10.37 -5.64
C HIS A 128 -7.00 -9.05 -6.38
N LEU A 129 -6.81 -7.93 -5.65
CA LEU A 129 -6.50 -6.63 -6.25
C LEU A 129 -5.21 -6.67 -7.09
N LEU A 130 -4.18 -7.37 -6.60
CA LEU A 130 -2.92 -7.53 -7.33
C LEU A 130 -3.10 -8.40 -8.57
N LEU A 131 -3.83 -9.51 -8.46
CA LEU A 131 -4.12 -10.39 -9.59
C LEU A 131 -4.87 -9.64 -10.70
N GLU A 132 -5.96 -8.95 -10.36
CA GLU A 132 -6.75 -8.17 -11.30
C GLU A 132 -5.91 -7.11 -12.01
N ALA A 133 -5.02 -6.43 -11.28
CA ALA A 133 -4.10 -5.47 -11.87
C ALA A 133 -3.12 -6.13 -12.85
N LEU A 134 -2.53 -7.28 -12.49
CA LEU A 134 -1.59 -8.00 -13.35
C LEU A 134 -2.28 -8.59 -14.59
N GLU A 135 -3.49 -9.13 -14.45
CA GLU A 135 -4.31 -9.61 -15.57
C GLU A 135 -4.65 -8.47 -16.52
N SER A 136 -4.98 -7.27 -16.00
CA SER A 136 -5.25 -6.11 -16.84
C SER A 136 -4.03 -5.54 -17.57
N ILE A 137 -2.81 -5.80 -17.07
CA ILE A 137 -1.55 -5.44 -17.74
C ILE A 137 -1.24 -6.43 -18.87
N ASP A 138 -1.69 -7.68 -18.73
CA ASP A 138 -1.50 -8.77 -19.68
C ASP A 138 -0.03 -8.95 -20.14
N PRO A 139 0.93 -9.13 -19.19
CA PRO A 139 2.33 -9.27 -19.54
C PRO A 139 2.58 -10.56 -20.34
N GLN A 140 3.11 -10.42 -21.56
CA GLN A 140 3.44 -11.55 -22.42
C GLN A 140 4.87 -12.04 -22.21
N TRP A 141 5.11 -13.32 -22.48
CA TRP A 141 6.47 -13.84 -22.64
C TRP A 141 7.15 -13.17 -23.84
N PRO A 142 8.42 -12.73 -23.73
CA PRO A 142 9.13 -12.17 -24.87
C PRO A 142 9.31 -13.24 -25.95
N THR A 143 9.17 -12.83 -27.20
CA THR A 143 9.47 -13.72 -28.34
C THR A 143 10.98 -13.96 -28.42
N ALA A 144 11.37 -15.16 -28.85
CA ALA A 144 12.77 -15.47 -29.09
C ALA A 144 13.31 -14.54 -30.19
N SER A 145 14.48 -13.95 -29.96
CA SER A 145 15.20 -13.15 -30.96
C SER A 145 16.05 -13.99 -31.92
N TYR A 146 15.94 -15.32 -31.83
CA TYR A 146 16.69 -16.31 -32.58
C TYR A 146 15.76 -17.42 -33.06
N ASP A 147 16.21 -18.17 -34.06
CA ASP A 147 15.48 -19.34 -34.56
C ASP A 147 15.63 -20.51 -33.58
N VAL A 148 14.56 -20.79 -32.86
CA VAL A 148 14.50 -21.87 -31.86
C VAL A 148 14.71 -23.25 -32.48
N ALA A 149 14.26 -23.48 -33.72
CA ALA A 149 14.44 -24.76 -34.39
C ALA A 149 15.91 -24.97 -34.79
N LEU A 150 16.53 -23.94 -35.38
CA LEU A 150 17.96 -23.99 -35.73
C LEU A 150 18.84 -24.23 -34.50
N GLU A 151 18.63 -23.51 -33.40
CA GLU A 151 19.44 -23.70 -32.20
C GLU A 151 19.24 -25.07 -31.55
N ARG A 152 18.04 -25.67 -31.68
CA ARG A 152 17.81 -27.07 -31.28
C ARG A 152 18.63 -28.04 -32.12
N GLU A 153 18.69 -27.86 -33.43
CA GLU A 153 19.51 -28.69 -34.32
C GLU A 153 21.00 -28.56 -33.99
N ARG A 154 21.48 -27.34 -33.74
CA ARG A 154 22.88 -27.08 -33.36
C ARG A 154 23.27 -27.77 -32.06
N LEU A 155 22.41 -27.73 -31.04
CA LEU A 155 22.61 -28.40 -29.75
C LEU A 155 22.56 -29.93 -29.87
N ALA A 156 21.73 -30.48 -30.75
CA ALA A 156 21.68 -31.93 -30.96
C ALA A 156 22.93 -32.50 -31.65
N ALA A 157 23.69 -31.64 -32.35
CA ALA A 157 24.89 -32.02 -33.09
C ALA A 157 26.20 -31.93 -32.27
N THR A 158 26.15 -31.49 -31.00
CA THR A 158 27.29 -31.49 -30.06
C THR A 158 27.30 -32.75 -29.20
#